data_AF-A0A2J6MVA8-F1
#
_entry.id   AF-A0A2J6MVA8-F1
#
_cell.length_a   1.000
_cell.length_b   1.000
_cell.length_c   1.000
_cell.angle_alpha   90.00
_cell.angle_beta   90.00
_cell.angle_gamma   90.00
#
_symmetry.space_group_name_H-M   'P 1'
#
loop_
_entity.id
_entity.type
_entity.pdbx_description
1 polymer ?
#
loop_
_entity_poly.entity_id
_entity_poly.type
_entity_poly.pdbx_seq_one_letter_code
_entity_poly.pdbx_strand_id
1 'polypeptide(L)'
;MSIEHRGFLVDVDVVPDDTGFQWLCRATIEGVGEKAGKETLPGIELTIPKTKIDILMALSMVEHRAVESIDEWYERGGVPT
;
A
#
# COMPACT_ATOMS: atom_id res chain seq x y z
N MET A 1 3.53 8.02 4.49
CA MET A 1 2.22 8.71 4.31
C MET A 1 1.15 7.69 4.63
N SER A 2 0.09 8.08 5.32
CA SER A 2 -0.97 7.12 5.70
C SER A 2 -2.33 7.60 5.22
N ILE A 3 -3.18 6.67 4.78
CA ILE A 3 -4.57 6.92 4.38
C ILE A 3 -5.49 5.85 4.98
N GLU A 4 -6.77 6.18 5.15
CA GLU A 4 -7.80 5.20 5.48
C GLU A 4 -8.66 4.90 4.24
N HIS A 5 -8.83 3.62 3.91
CA HIS A 5 -9.71 3.17 2.83
C HIS A 5 -10.54 1.96 3.26
N ARG A 6 -11.87 2.10 3.21
CA ARG A 6 -12.84 1.05 3.58
C ARG A 6 -12.61 0.40 4.96
N GLY A 7 -12.06 1.15 5.91
CA GLY A 7 -11.72 0.63 7.24
C GLY A 7 -10.38 -0.07 7.30
N PHE A 8 -9.52 0.04 6.29
CA PHE A 8 -8.11 -0.31 6.39
C PHE A 8 -7.27 0.98 6.49
N LEU A 9 -6.31 1.00 7.40
CA LEU A 9 -5.22 1.96 7.40
C LEU A 9 -4.14 1.44 6.46
N VAL A 10 -3.81 2.25 5.46
CA VAL A 10 -2.70 2.01 4.55
C VAL A 10 -1.57 2.94 4.94
N ASP A 11 -0.43 2.40 5.36
CA ASP A 11 0.79 3.18 5.56
C ASP A 11 1.80 2.90 4.44
N VAL A 12 2.15 3.96 3.73
CA VAL A 12 3.02 3.96 2.56
C VAL A 12 4.37 4.59 2.90
N ASP A 13 5.44 3.88 2.57
CA ASP A 13 6.80 4.36 2.66
C ASP A 13 7.53 4.21 1.32
N VAL A 14 8.34 5.21 0.97
CA VAL A 14 9.18 5.20 -0.22
C VAL A 14 10.54 5.76 0.14
N VAL A 15 11.55 4.91 0.09
CA VAL A 15 12.94 5.25 0.40
C VAL A 15 13.84 4.91 -0.78
N PRO A 16 14.97 5.62 -0.97
CA PRO A 16 15.99 5.16 -1.90
C PRO A 16 16.57 3.82 -1.42
N ASP A 17 16.94 2.96 -2.36
CA ASP A 17 17.73 1.77 -2.07
C ASP A 17 19.20 2.14 -1.72
N ASP A 18 19.96 1.15 -1.23
CA ASP A 18 21.35 1.36 -0.81
C ASP A 18 22.26 1.85 -1.95
N THR A 19 21.88 1.58 -3.20
CA THR A 19 22.62 2.03 -4.39
C THR A 19 22.23 3.43 -4.86
N GLY A 20 21.11 3.96 -4.36
CA GLY A 20 20.55 5.26 -4.75
C GLY A 20 19.93 5.30 -6.15
N PHE A 21 19.80 4.16 -6.83
CA PHE A 21 19.25 4.05 -8.20
C PHE A 21 17.78 3.66 -8.24
N GLN A 22 17.24 3.13 -7.15
CA GLN A 22 15.89 2.61 -7.06
C GLN A 22 15.13 3.26 -5.90
N TRP A 23 13.82 3.35 -6.07
CA TRP A 23 12.86 3.56 -5.01
C TRP A 23 12.41 2.20 -4.49
N LEU A 24 12.58 1.97 -3.19
CA LEU A 24 11.97 0.88 -2.45
C LEU A 24 10.64 1.40 -1.91
N CYS A 25 9.55 0.92 -2.48
CA CYS A 25 8.20 1.37 -2.15
C CYS A 25 7.49 0.27 -1.38
N ARG A 26 6.89 0.62 -0.25
CA ARG A 26 6.20 -0.31 0.64
C ARG A 26 4.84 0.24 1.03
N ALA A 27 3.85 -0.65 1.13
CA ALA A 27 2.56 -0.37 1.73
C ALA A 27 2.24 -1.45 2.75
N THR A 28 1.91 -1.05 3.98
CA THR A 28 1.26 -1.93 4.96
C THR A 28 -0.24 -1.66 4.93
N ILE A 29 -1.05 -2.71 5.14
CA ILE A 29 -2.50 -2.62 5.05
C ILE A 29 -3.09 -3.34 6.27
N GLU A 30 -3.57 -2.54 7.22
CA GLU A 30 -4.07 -3.03 8.50
C GLU A 30 -5.52 -2.63 8.70
N GLY A 31 -6.37 -3.58 9.08
CA GLY A 31 -7.76 -3.34 9.41
C GLY A 31 -7.88 -2.44 10.64
N VAL A 32 -8.71 -1.41 10.53
CA VAL A 32 -9.06 -0.47 11.58
C VAL A 32 -10.58 -0.36 11.73
N GLY A 33 -11.04 -0.43 12.97
CA GLY A 33 -12.46 -0.29 13.30
C GLY A 33 -13.33 -1.47 12.86
N GLU A 34 -14.65 -1.27 12.85
CA GLU A 34 -15.64 -2.35 12.69
C GLU A 34 -15.79 -2.85 11.25
N LYS A 35 -15.33 -2.09 10.25
CA LYS A 35 -15.51 -2.40 8.82
C LYS A 35 -14.50 -3.39 8.25
N ALA A 36 -13.28 -3.42 8.79
CA ALA A 36 -12.23 -4.36 8.41
C ALA A 36 -11.83 -5.30 9.57
N GLY A 37 -12.26 -5.00 10.81
CA GLY A 37 -11.89 -5.79 11.97
C GLY A 37 -10.39 -5.70 12.24
N LYS A 38 -9.79 -6.81 12.66
CA LYS A 38 -8.32 -6.93 12.85
C LYS A 38 -7.62 -7.59 11.64
N GLU A 39 -8.29 -7.62 10.51
CA GLU A 39 -7.75 -8.26 9.30
C GLU A 39 -6.49 -7.53 8.83
N THR A 40 -5.47 -8.27 8.42
CA THR A 40 -4.25 -7.69 7.84
C THR A 40 -4.09 -8.24 6.44
N LEU A 41 -4.06 -7.37 5.44
CA LEU A 41 -3.83 -7.80 4.07
C LEU A 41 -2.33 -7.89 3.78
N PRO A 42 -1.91 -8.72 2.81
CA PRO A 42 -0.52 -8.74 2.37
C PRO A 42 -0.06 -7.33 1.96
N GLY A 43 1.06 -6.90 2.55
CA GLY A 43 1.68 -5.63 2.18
C GLY A 43 2.14 -5.62 0.73
N ILE A 44 2.19 -4.43 0.13
CA ILE A 44 2.68 -4.22 -1.21
C ILE A 44 4.16 -3.81 -1.14
N GLU A 45 5.02 -4.51 -1.87
CA GLU A 45 6.42 -4.12 -2.03
C GLU A 45 6.77 -4.00 -3.51
N LEU A 46 7.29 -2.83 -3.91
CA LEU A 46 7.71 -2.55 -5.28
C LEU A 46 9.10 -1.94 -5.29
N THR A 47 9.88 -2.27 -6.31
CA THR A 47 11.16 -1.64 -6.59
C THR A 47 11.11 -0.95 -7.94
N ILE A 48 11.36 0.36 -7.97
CA ILE A 48 11.15 1.17 -9.17
C ILE A 48 12.41 2.01 -9.46
N PRO A 49 12.95 1.97 -10.69
CA PRO A 49 14.07 2.84 -11.04
C PRO A 49 13.72 4.33 -10.90
N LYS A 50 14.57 5.10 -10.22
CA LYS A 50 14.38 6.55 -10.02
C LYS A 50 14.44 7.34 -11.33
N THR A 51 15.06 6.77 -12.36
CA THR A 51 15.11 7.36 -13.71
C THR A 51 13.78 7.32 -14.43
N LYS A 52 12.82 6.53 -13.95
CA LYS A 52 11.50 6.39 -14.58
C LYS A 52 10.43 7.27 -13.93
N ILE A 53 10.51 7.49 -12.62
CA ILE A 53 9.51 8.26 -11.87
C ILE A 53 10.14 9.03 -10.71
N ASP A 54 9.55 10.17 -10.36
CA ASP A 54 9.87 10.88 -9.13
C ASP A 54 9.21 10.23 -7.89
N ILE A 55 9.58 10.73 -6.70
CA ILE A 55 9.14 10.18 -5.42
C ILE A 55 7.64 10.31 -5.19
N LEU A 56 6.99 11.38 -5.65
CA LEU A 56 5.56 11.59 -5.44
C LEU A 56 4.75 10.63 -6.33
N MET A 57 5.23 10.40 -7.56
CA MET A 57 4.67 9.36 -8.42
C MET A 57 4.85 7.96 -7.81
N ALA A 58 6.00 7.67 -7.20
CA ALA A 58 6.25 6.38 -6.55
C ALA A 58 5.29 6.15 -5.36
N LEU A 59 5.10 7.18 -4.52
CA LEU A 59 4.15 7.17 -3.42
C LEU A 59 2.72 6.92 -3.92
N SER A 60 2.27 7.71 -4.89
CA SER A 60 0.92 7.59 -5.46
C SER A 60 0.67 6.23 -6.10
N MET A 61 1.67 5.65 -6.77
CA MET A 61 1.52 4.35 -7.41
C MET A 61 1.39 3.21 -6.39
N VAL A 62 2.20 3.22 -5.32
CA VAL A 62 2.08 2.22 -4.25
C VAL A 62 0.76 2.38 -3.48
N GLU A 63 0.32 3.61 -3.23
CA GLU A 63 -0.97 3.90 -2.60
C GLU A 63 -2.12 3.32 -3.43
N HIS A 64 -2.14 3.59 -4.74
CA HIS A 64 -3.18 3.08 -5.62
C HIS A 64 -3.21 1.54 -5.64
N ARG A 65 -2.03 0.90 -5.67
CA ARG A 65 -1.93 -0.57 -5.58
C ARG A 65 -2.47 -1.14 -4.27
N ALA A 66 -2.24 -0.46 -3.15
CA ALA A 66 -2.79 -0.88 -1.87
C ALA A 66 -4.33 -0.76 -1.85
N VAL A 67 -4.86 0.33 -2.40
CA VAL A 67 -6.31 0.54 -2.56
C VAL A 67 -6.94 -0.53 -3.46
N GLU A 68 -6.34 -0.81 -4.62
CA GLU A 68 -6.76 -1.90 -5.52
C GLU A 68 -6.80 -3.24 -4.77
N SER A 69 -5.77 -3.55 -3.97
CA SER A 69 -5.70 -4.80 -3.21
C SER A 69 -6.84 -4.96 -2.19
N ILE A 70 -7.21 -3.86 -1.51
CA ILE A 70 -8.35 -3.83 -0.58
C ILE A 70 -9.65 -4.04 -1.35
N ASP A 71 -9.84 -3.34 -2.46
CA ASP A 71 -11.05 -3.44 -3.26
C ASP A 71 -11.23 -4.86 -3.82
N GLU A 72 -10.17 -5.47 -4.35
CA GLU A 72 -10.17 -6.86 -4.80
C GLU A 72 -10.47 -7.85 -3.66
N TRP A 73 -9.98 -7.59 -2.44
CA TRP A 73 -10.29 -8.44 -1.29
C TRP A 73 -11.79 -8.44 -0.98
N TYR A 74 -12.43 -7.27 -1.00
CA TYR A 74 -13.88 -7.16 -0.86
C TYR A 74 -14.62 -7.83 -2.03
N GLU A 75 -14.16 -7.67 -3.26
CA GLU A 75 -14.75 -8.30 -4.45
C GLU A 75 -14.70 -9.83 -4.38
N ARG A 76 -13.64 -10.39 -3.78
CA ARG A 76 -13.50 -11.83 -3.53
C ARG A 76 -14.34 -12.33 -2.34
N GLY A 77 -15.14 -11.46 -1.72
CA GLY A 77 -16.00 -11.81 -0.59
C GLY A 77 -15.29 -11.76 0.76
N GLY A 78 -14.26 -10.92 0.91
CA GLY A 78 -13.62 -10.65 2.18
C GLY A 78 -14.62 -10.27 3.26
N VAL A 79 -14.63 -11.03 4.35
CA VAL A 79 -15.45 -10.76 5.53
C VAL A 79 -14.51 -10.43 6.69
N PRO A 80 -14.68 -9.26 7.33
CA PRO A 80 -13.92 -8.90 8.53
C PRO A 80 -14.04 -9.98 9.61
N THR A 81 -12.92 -10.38 10.21
CA THR A 81 -12.88 -11.33 11.32
C THR A 81 -12.69 -10.68 12.68
#